data_AF-A0A1V6FVG4-F1
#
_entry.id   AF-A0A1V6FVG4-F1
#
_cell.length_a   1.000
_cell.length_b   1.000
_cell.length_c   1.000
_cell.angle_alpha   90.00
_cell.angle_beta   90.00
_cell.angle_gamma   90.00
#
_symmetry.space_group_name_H-M   'P 1'
#
loop_
_entity.id
_entity.type
_entity.pdbx_description
1 polymer ?
#
loop_
_entity_poly.entity_id
_entity_poly.type
_entity_poly.pdbx_seq_one_letter_code
_entity_poly.pdbx_strand_id
1 'polypeptide(L)'
;MIYGVFGFCPDCGVHNSLQILEKNFELIEKLLTIAGTQEASVAQQLIENALEDCVSAFDGFGREACRVFGQNVANSKKAAEIRFQNIKSAAESVNAEFGINLSDAVDPSQWITIQHAFQKRHLLAHKMGVIDEAYQKATGLTSSLVGRRISISKDDIHELMRGLRAIGRHFHESLDTKS
;
A
#
# COMPACT_ATOMS: atom_id res chain seq x y z
N MET A 1 -28.51 -13.47 -1.39
CA MET A 1 -27.69 -12.61 -0.52
C MET A 1 -26.24 -12.80 -0.98
N ILE A 2 -25.76 -11.93 -1.87
CA ILE A 2 -24.38 -12.01 -2.37
C ILE A 2 -23.58 -11.02 -1.52
N TYR A 3 -22.82 -11.54 -0.55
CA TYR A 3 -21.85 -10.78 0.21
C TYR A 3 -20.50 -10.84 -0.51
N GLY A 4 -20.22 -9.84 -1.33
CA GLY A 4 -18.89 -9.62 -1.89
C GLY A 4 -18.70 -8.12 -2.10
N VAL A 5 -17.65 -7.54 -1.49
CA VAL A 5 -17.27 -6.14 -1.75
C VAL A 5 -16.66 -6.02 -3.16
N PHE A 6 -15.98 -7.08 -3.60
CA PHE A 6 -15.37 -7.19 -4.93
C PHE A 6 -16.30 -7.82 -5.95
N GLY A 7 -16.22 -7.36 -7.20
CA GLY A 7 -17.01 -7.87 -8.31
C GLY A 7 -16.62 -7.25 -9.65
N PHE A 8 -17.13 -7.85 -10.73
CA PHE A 8 -16.99 -7.31 -12.07
C PHE A 8 -18.12 -6.34 -12.39
N CYS A 9 -17.80 -5.26 -13.10
CA CYS A 9 -18.79 -4.37 -13.67
C CYS A 9 -19.61 -5.13 -14.73
N PRO A 10 -20.94 -5.19 -14.62
CA PRO A 10 -21.77 -5.89 -15.61
C PRO A 10 -21.76 -5.22 -16.99
N ASP A 11 -21.44 -3.93 -17.05
CA ASP A 11 -21.47 -3.14 -18.29
C ASP A 11 -20.13 -3.20 -19.06
N CYS A 12 -18.98 -3.25 -18.36
CA CYS A 12 -17.67 -3.21 -19.00
C CYS A 12 -16.76 -4.42 -18.69
N GLY A 13 -17.16 -5.33 -17.80
CA GLY A 13 -16.38 -6.51 -17.46
C GLY A 13 -15.11 -6.23 -16.66
N VAL A 14 -14.84 -4.98 -16.27
CA VAL A 14 -13.67 -4.59 -15.47
C VAL A 14 -13.89 -4.94 -14.00
N HIS A 15 -12.86 -5.46 -13.34
CA HIS A 15 -12.92 -5.78 -11.91
C HIS A 15 -12.84 -4.51 -11.04
N ASN A 16 -13.71 -4.38 -10.03
CA ASN A 16 -13.83 -3.15 -9.23
C ASN A 16 -12.72 -2.94 -8.18
N SER A 17 -11.68 -3.76 -8.16
CA SER A 17 -10.63 -3.73 -7.12
C SER A 17 -9.90 -2.39 -7.09
N LEU A 18 -9.58 -1.80 -8.25
CA LEU A 18 -8.98 -0.47 -8.32
C LEU A 18 -9.93 0.63 -7.84
N GLN A 19 -11.24 0.51 -8.15
CA GLN A 19 -12.24 1.46 -7.66
C GLN A 19 -12.37 1.41 -6.13
N ILE A 20 -12.28 0.22 -5.54
CA ILE A 20 -12.27 0.04 -4.08
C ILE A 20 -11.02 0.66 -3.47
N LEU A 21 -9.84 0.51 -4.08
CA LEU A 21 -8.62 1.19 -3.62
C LEU A 21 -8.82 2.71 -3.57
N GLU A 22 -9.32 3.31 -4.65
CA GLU A 22 -9.57 4.74 -4.72
C GLU A 22 -10.59 5.20 -3.67
N LYS A 23 -11.67 4.43 -3.45
CA LYS A 23 -12.65 4.73 -2.39
C LYS A 23 -12.07 4.65 -0.97
N ASN A 24 -11.14 3.73 -0.71
CA ASN A 24 -10.42 3.72 0.56
C ASN A 24 -9.53 4.95 0.71
N PHE A 25 -8.81 5.37 -0.33
CA PHE A 25 -8.03 6.60 -0.27
C PHE A 25 -8.88 7.87 -0.13
N GLU A 26 -10.07 7.93 -0.75
CA GLU A 26 -11.03 9.02 -0.49
C GLU A 26 -11.47 9.07 0.98
N LEU A 27 -11.67 7.92 1.62
CA LEU A 27 -12.01 7.85 3.04
C LEU A 27 -10.83 8.32 3.91
N ILE A 28 -9.62 7.87 3.61
CA ILE A 28 -8.39 8.26 4.31
C ILE A 28 -8.18 9.78 4.23
N GLU A 29 -8.38 10.40 3.07
CA GLU A 29 -8.32 11.86 2.89
C GLU A 29 -9.31 12.61 3.82
N LYS A 30 -10.53 12.08 3.96
CA LYS A 30 -11.54 12.63 4.88
C LYS A 30 -11.11 12.49 6.34
N LEU A 31 -10.51 11.35 6.71
CA LEU A 31 -9.96 11.15 8.06
C LEU A 31 -8.81 12.11 8.36
N LEU A 32 -7.92 12.37 7.40
CA LEU A 32 -6.85 13.38 7.52
C LEU A 32 -7.40 14.80 7.65
N THR A 33 -8.50 15.10 6.96
CA THR A 33 -9.21 16.38 7.11
C THR A 33 -9.75 16.52 8.53
N ILE A 34 -10.44 15.49 9.06
CA ILE A 34 -10.93 15.46 10.44
C ILE A 34 -9.77 15.61 11.43
N ALA A 35 -8.63 14.95 11.21
CA ALA A 35 -7.47 15.08 12.08
C ALA A 35 -7.00 16.54 12.23
N GLY A 36 -7.25 17.41 11.24
CA GLY A 36 -6.90 18.83 11.33
C GLY A 36 -7.77 19.65 12.28
N THR A 37 -8.90 19.12 12.72
CA THR A 37 -9.83 19.80 13.64
C THR A 37 -9.76 19.25 15.07
N GLN A 38 -8.94 18.22 15.30
CA GLN A 38 -8.79 17.57 16.60
C GLN A 38 -7.61 18.15 17.40
N GLU A 39 -7.60 17.88 18.70
CA GLU A 39 -6.43 18.08 19.56
C GLU A 39 -5.22 17.25 19.11
N ALA A 40 -4.01 17.69 19.46
CA ALA A 40 -2.76 17.19 18.89
C ALA A 40 -2.55 15.67 19.04
N SER A 41 -2.91 15.09 20.19
CA SER A 41 -2.79 13.64 20.44
C SER A 41 -3.71 12.82 19.53
N VAL A 42 -4.97 13.23 19.40
CA VAL A 42 -5.96 12.57 18.54
C VAL A 42 -5.59 12.76 17.07
N ALA A 43 -5.18 13.97 16.69
CA ALA A 43 -4.72 14.27 15.34
C ALA A 43 -3.54 13.36 14.93
N GLN A 44 -2.55 13.20 15.82
CA GLN A 44 -1.39 12.35 15.57
C GLN A 44 -1.80 10.87 15.43
N GLN A 45 -2.69 10.38 16.29
CA GLN A 45 -3.18 9.00 16.20
C GLN A 45 -3.93 8.75 14.88
N LEU A 46 -4.75 9.70 14.42
CA LEU A 46 -5.46 9.59 13.15
C LEU A 46 -4.50 9.55 11.95
N ILE A 47 -3.43 10.35 11.99
CA ILE A 47 -2.39 10.35 10.94
C ILE A 47 -1.63 9.02 10.93
N GLU A 48 -1.28 8.48 12.10
CA GLU A 48 -0.62 7.18 12.22
C GLU A 48 -1.52 6.04 11.71
N ASN A 49 -2.81 6.05 12.07
CA ASN A 49 -3.78 5.08 11.56
C ASN A 49 -3.95 5.18 10.04
N ALA A 50 -3.94 6.40 9.48
CA ALA A 50 -4.06 6.61 8.04
C ALA A 50 -2.91 5.95 7.25
N LEU A 51 -1.70 5.85 7.81
CA LEU A 51 -0.60 5.09 7.20
C LEU A 51 -0.95 3.60 7.12
N GLU A 52 -1.47 3.02 8.21
CA GLU A 52 -1.89 1.62 8.26
C GLU A 52 -3.04 1.34 7.31
N ASP A 53 -4.02 2.24 7.23
CA ASP A 53 -5.16 2.15 6.32
C ASP A 53 -4.69 2.20 4.85
N CYS A 54 -3.71 3.04 4.50
CA CYS A 54 -3.13 3.06 3.16
C CYS A 54 -2.53 1.71 2.77
N VAL A 55 -1.74 1.11 3.67
CA VAL A 55 -1.10 -0.20 3.45
C VAL A 55 -2.15 -1.31 3.35
N SER A 56 -3.17 -1.27 4.21
CA SER A 56 -4.23 -2.29 4.25
C SER A 56 -5.14 -2.22 3.03
N ALA A 57 -5.49 -1.02 2.57
CA ALA A 57 -6.25 -0.80 1.33
C ALA A 57 -5.48 -1.34 0.13
N PHE A 58 -4.17 -1.07 0.05
CA PHE A 58 -3.33 -1.56 -1.03
C PHE A 58 -3.13 -3.08 -0.99
N ASP A 59 -3.00 -3.69 0.19
CA ASP A 59 -2.98 -5.15 0.37
C ASP A 59 -4.29 -5.81 -0.08
N GLY A 60 -5.43 -5.25 0.30
CA GLY A 60 -6.73 -5.72 -0.16
C GLY A 60 -6.86 -5.68 -1.68
N PHE A 61 -6.50 -4.55 -2.29
CA PHE A 61 -6.48 -4.38 -3.75
C PHE A 61 -5.57 -5.40 -4.43
N GLY A 62 -4.30 -5.46 -4.03
CA GLY A 62 -3.30 -6.27 -4.72
C GLY A 62 -3.60 -7.76 -4.62
N ARG A 63 -4.03 -8.24 -3.44
CA ARG A 63 -4.43 -9.65 -3.25
C ARG A 63 -5.60 -10.02 -4.14
N GLU A 64 -6.58 -9.12 -4.26
CA GLU A 64 -7.74 -9.38 -5.09
C GLU A 64 -7.40 -9.34 -6.59
N ALA A 65 -6.58 -8.38 -7.02
CA ALA A 65 -6.05 -8.35 -8.39
C ALA A 65 -5.31 -9.65 -8.72
N CYS A 66 -4.40 -10.10 -7.85
CA CYS A 66 -3.71 -11.37 -8.04
C CYS A 66 -4.66 -12.58 -8.04
N ARG A 67 -5.72 -12.59 -7.23
CA ARG A 67 -6.71 -13.68 -7.19
C ARG A 67 -7.51 -13.77 -8.50
N VAL A 68 -7.88 -12.63 -9.05
CA VAL A 68 -8.70 -12.54 -10.27
C VAL A 68 -7.87 -12.87 -11.51
N PHE A 69 -6.73 -12.20 -11.68
CA PHE A 69 -5.91 -12.28 -12.88
C PHE A 69 -4.85 -13.40 -12.81
N GLY A 70 -4.52 -13.89 -11.62
CA GLY A 70 -3.56 -14.97 -11.41
C GLY A 70 -4.04 -16.35 -11.84
N GLN A 71 -5.29 -16.52 -12.29
CA GLN A 71 -5.75 -17.81 -12.82
C GLN A 71 -5.06 -18.18 -14.15
N ASN A 72 -4.60 -17.17 -14.89
CA ASN A 72 -4.02 -17.33 -16.22
C ASN A 72 -2.48 -17.33 -16.23
N VAL A 73 -1.83 -17.26 -15.06
CA VAL A 73 -0.36 -17.28 -14.96
C VAL A 73 0.17 -18.68 -14.67
N ALA A 74 1.44 -18.91 -15.01
CA ALA A 74 2.09 -20.23 -14.92
C ALA A 74 2.03 -20.87 -13.52
N ASN A 75 2.06 -20.06 -12.46
CA ASN A 75 1.95 -20.51 -11.08
C ASN A 75 0.84 -19.77 -10.34
N SER A 76 -0.40 -20.09 -10.71
CA SER A 76 -1.62 -19.49 -10.15
C SER A 76 -1.73 -19.58 -8.63
N LYS A 77 -1.22 -20.67 -8.03
CA LYS A 77 -1.19 -20.83 -6.57
C LYS A 77 -0.30 -19.77 -5.92
N LYS A 78 0.92 -19.60 -6.43
CA LYS A 78 1.87 -18.63 -5.89
C LYS A 78 1.40 -17.20 -6.10
N ALA A 79 0.79 -16.91 -7.24
CA ALA A 79 0.14 -15.62 -7.50
C ALA A 79 -0.94 -15.28 -6.45
N ALA A 80 -1.80 -16.24 -6.07
CA ALA A 80 -2.83 -16.03 -5.05
C ALA A 80 -2.30 -15.86 -3.61
N GLU A 81 -1.06 -16.28 -3.36
CA GLU A 81 -0.41 -16.19 -2.05
C GLU A 81 0.29 -14.84 -1.82
N ILE A 82 0.47 -14.02 -2.87
CA ILE A 82 1.12 -12.70 -2.77
C ILE A 82 0.39 -11.84 -1.72
N ARG A 83 1.18 -11.12 -0.93
CA ARG A 83 0.75 -10.12 0.06
C ARG A 83 1.48 -8.83 -0.22
N PHE A 84 0.79 -7.70 -0.06
CA PHE A 84 1.34 -6.37 -0.32
C PHE A 84 1.61 -5.59 0.96
N GLN A 85 1.58 -6.23 2.13
CA GLN A 85 1.98 -5.61 3.41
C GLN A 85 3.49 -5.26 3.49
N ASN A 86 4.29 -5.77 2.56
CA ASN A 86 5.67 -5.34 2.30
C ASN A 86 5.80 -5.06 0.80
N ILE A 87 5.90 -3.77 0.43
CA ILE A 87 5.86 -3.36 -0.98
C ILE A 87 7.04 -3.90 -1.81
N LYS A 88 8.23 -4.06 -1.20
CA LYS A 88 9.41 -4.58 -1.88
C LYS A 88 9.23 -6.05 -2.24
N SER A 89 8.91 -6.88 -1.25
CA SER A 89 8.67 -8.32 -1.47
C SER A 89 7.46 -8.56 -2.38
N ALA A 90 6.44 -7.70 -2.32
CA ALA A 90 5.31 -7.74 -3.23
C ALA A 90 5.72 -7.44 -4.67
N ALA A 91 6.53 -6.39 -4.91
CA ALA A 91 7.03 -6.07 -6.25
C ALA A 91 7.89 -7.19 -6.84
N GLU A 92 8.78 -7.78 -6.03
CA GLU A 92 9.59 -8.94 -6.44
C GLU A 92 8.69 -10.13 -6.84
N SER A 93 7.65 -10.41 -6.05
CA SER A 93 6.71 -11.50 -6.33
C SER A 93 5.84 -11.22 -7.55
N VAL A 94 5.33 -9.99 -7.69
CA VAL A 94 4.53 -9.59 -8.86
C VAL A 94 5.36 -9.66 -10.13
N ASN A 95 6.62 -9.22 -10.11
CA ASN A 95 7.50 -9.36 -11.26
C ASN A 95 7.77 -10.83 -11.60
N ALA A 96 8.01 -11.69 -10.59
CA ALA A 96 8.27 -13.10 -10.83
C ALA A 96 7.06 -13.84 -11.42
N GLU A 97 5.84 -13.57 -10.94
CA GLU A 97 4.65 -14.32 -11.34
C GLU A 97 3.90 -13.71 -12.54
N PHE A 98 3.97 -12.39 -12.74
CA PHE A 98 3.24 -11.67 -13.79
C PHE A 98 4.15 -10.99 -14.83
N GLY A 99 5.45 -10.86 -14.54
CA GLY A 99 6.40 -10.10 -15.38
C GLY A 99 6.11 -8.59 -15.37
N ILE A 100 5.52 -8.07 -14.30
CA ILE A 100 5.17 -6.66 -14.13
C ILE A 100 6.08 -6.05 -13.06
N ASN A 101 6.77 -4.96 -13.39
CA ASN A 101 7.61 -4.26 -12.44
C ASN A 101 6.86 -3.07 -11.82
N LEU A 102 6.39 -3.23 -10.58
CA LEU A 102 5.59 -2.21 -9.89
C LEU A 102 6.30 -0.86 -9.75
N SER A 103 7.63 -0.85 -9.69
CA SER A 103 8.40 0.40 -9.53
C SER A 103 8.36 1.28 -10.80
N ASP A 104 7.99 0.74 -11.96
CA ASP A 104 7.99 1.50 -13.22
C ASP A 104 6.93 2.62 -13.22
N ALA A 105 5.98 2.57 -12.29
CA ALA A 105 4.92 3.58 -12.13
C ALA A 105 5.37 4.88 -11.45
N VAL A 106 6.56 4.88 -10.83
CA VAL A 106 7.05 5.98 -9.98
C VAL A 106 8.54 6.21 -10.19
N ASP A 107 9.03 7.41 -9.90
CA ASP A 107 10.46 7.66 -9.96
C ASP A 107 11.22 6.95 -8.82
N PRO A 108 12.55 6.75 -8.94
CA PRO A 108 13.33 6.02 -7.93
C PRO A 108 13.26 6.62 -6.53
N SER A 109 13.16 7.94 -6.40
CA SER A 109 13.08 8.60 -5.09
C SER A 109 11.72 8.37 -4.45
N GLN A 110 10.65 8.44 -5.24
CA GLN A 110 9.30 8.13 -4.78
C GLN A 110 9.16 6.65 -4.39
N TRP A 111 9.78 5.73 -5.14
CA TRP A 111 9.83 4.31 -4.78
C TRP A 111 10.50 4.08 -3.41
N ILE A 112 11.60 4.78 -3.12
CA ILE A 112 12.27 4.73 -1.81
C ILE A 112 11.34 5.28 -0.71
N THR A 113 10.68 6.41 -0.96
CA THR A 113 9.72 6.99 0.00
C THR A 113 8.59 6.02 0.33
N ILE A 114 8.01 5.35 -0.67
CA ILE A 114 6.97 4.33 -0.47
C ILE A 114 7.53 3.18 0.36
N GLN A 115 8.70 2.63 0.02
CA GLN A 115 9.32 1.56 0.82
C GLN A 115 9.51 1.97 2.29
N HIS A 116 10.00 3.18 2.55
CA HIS A 116 10.16 3.70 3.91
C HIS A 116 8.82 3.83 4.64
N ALA A 117 7.76 4.26 3.97
CA ALA A 117 6.42 4.33 4.56
C ALA A 117 5.90 2.95 5.02
N PHE A 118 6.14 1.89 4.24
CA PHE A 118 5.83 0.51 4.65
C PHE A 118 6.64 0.06 5.86
N GLN A 119 7.92 0.47 5.94
CA GLN A 119 8.74 0.22 7.13
C GLN A 119 8.24 0.99 8.36
N LYS A 120 7.77 2.24 8.19
CA LYS A 120 7.14 3.02 9.27
C LYS A 120 5.90 2.30 9.82
N ARG A 121 5.09 1.67 8.95
CA ARG A 121 3.91 0.88 9.37
C ARG A 121 4.31 -0.29 10.27
N HIS A 122 5.41 -0.99 9.98
CA HIS A 122 5.92 -2.04 10.86
C HIS A 122 6.22 -1.52 12.27
N LEU A 123 6.85 -0.34 12.36
CA LEU A 123 7.15 0.27 13.65
C LEU A 123 5.89 0.67 14.42
N LEU A 124 4.90 1.27 13.76
CA LEU A 124 3.63 1.61 14.40
C LEU A 124 2.91 0.37 14.95
N ALA A 125 2.76 -0.67 14.12
CA ALA A 125 1.99 -1.86 14.45
C ALA A 125 2.67 -2.76 15.50
N HIS A 126 4.00 -2.81 15.53
CA HIS A 126 4.72 -3.83 16.32
C HIS A 126 5.80 -3.28 17.25
N LYS A 127 6.15 -2.00 17.15
CA LYS A 127 7.23 -1.37 17.93
C LYS A 127 6.77 -0.12 18.66
N MET A 128 5.46 0.12 18.78
CA MET A 128 4.90 1.33 19.41
C MET A 128 5.44 2.62 18.76
N GLY A 129 5.70 2.58 17.45
CA GLY A 129 6.32 3.67 16.70
C GLY A 129 7.79 3.93 17.06
N VAL A 130 8.46 3.06 17.82
CA VAL A 130 9.87 3.24 18.20
C VAL A 130 10.78 2.65 17.12
N ILE A 131 11.78 3.43 16.70
CA ILE A 131 12.78 3.02 15.71
C ILE A 131 13.63 1.89 16.27
N ASP A 132 13.67 0.77 15.57
CA ASP A 132 14.53 -0.37 15.87
C ASP A 132 15.70 -0.48 14.88
N GLU A 133 16.61 -1.42 15.16
CA GLU A 133 17.79 -1.66 14.31
C GLU A 133 17.43 -2.16 12.91
N ALA A 134 16.31 -2.88 12.76
CA ALA A 134 15.88 -3.40 11.47
C ALA A 134 15.47 -2.24 10.55
N TYR A 135 14.69 -1.29 11.06
CA TYR A 135 14.33 -0.07 10.36
C TYR A 135 15.57 0.79 10.05
N GLN A 136 16.49 0.93 11.00
CA GLN A 136 17.74 1.66 10.78
C GLN A 136 18.56 1.06 9.62
N LYS A 137 18.74 -0.26 9.60
CA LYS A 137 19.46 -0.96 8.54
C LYS A 137 18.75 -0.85 7.19
N ALA A 138 17.43 -0.91 7.18
CA ALA A 138 16.63 -0.83 5.95
C ALA A 138 16.60 0.57 5.33
N THR A 139 16.68 1.63 6.14
CA THR A 139 16.53 3.03 5.70
C THR A 139 17.85 3.79 5.63
N GLY A 140 18.94 3.26 6.22
CA GLY A 140 20.24 3.92 6.28
C GLY A 140 20.29 5.13 7.24
N LEU A 141 19.29 5.29 8.11
CA LEU A 141 19.26 6.37 9.10
C LEU A 141 20.39 6.27 10.13
N THR A 142 20.73 7.39 10.75
CA THR A 142 21.76 7.44 11.80
C THR A 142 21.37 6.59 13.01
N SER A 143 22.32 5.81 13.53
CA SER A 143 22.12 4.93 14.70
C SER A 143 21.65 5.66 15.97
N SER A 144 21.95 6.96 16.10
CA SER A 144 21.48 7.80 17.20
C SER A 144 19.96 8.01 17.26
N LEU A 145 19.24 7.62 16.21
CA LEU A 145 17.78 7.67 16.14
C LEU A 145 17.12 6.39 16.65
N VAL A 146 17.85 5.28 16.80
CA VAL A 146 17.32 4.04 17.39
C VAL A 146 16.82 4.33 18.81
N GLY A 147 15.63 3.80 19.14
CA GLY A 147 14.96 4.06 20.41
C GLY A 147 14.11 5.34 20.44
N ARG A 148 14.15 6.19 19.41
CA ARG A 148 13.24 7.35 19.29
C ARG A 148 11.93 6.95 18.64
N ARG A 149 10.85 7.68 18.93
CA ARG A 149 9.58 7.54 18.21
C ARG A 149 9.69 8.17 16.81
N ILE A 150 9.17 7.49 15.79
CA ILE A 150 9.03 8.06 14.45
C ILE A 150 8.03 9.22 14.44
N SER A 151 8.25 10.17 13.53
CA SER A 151 7.29 11.21 13.21
C SER A 151 6.68 10.92 11.84
N ILE A 152 5.37 11.10 11.74
CA ILE A 152 4.59 10.95 10.51
C ILE A 152 3.69 12.18 10.42
N SER A 153 3.76 12.86 9.29
CA SER A 153 2.97 14.03 8.94
C SER A 153 1.83 13.67 7.99
N LYS A 154 0.89 14.59 7.79
CA LYS A 154 -0.14 14.44 6.75
C LYS A 154 0.45 14.36 5.35
N ASP A 155 1.52 15.12 5.10
CA ASP A 155 2.18 15.14 3.81
C ASP A 155 2.84 13.79 3.49
N ASP A 156 3.43 13.11 4.48
CA ASP A 156 3.90 11.72 4.31
C ASP A 156 2.76 10.80 3.80
N ILE A 157 1.54 10.96 4.33
CA ILE A 157 0.38 10.15 3.93
C ILE A 157 -0.09 10.53 2.52
N HIS A 158 -0.17 11.81 2.19
CA HIS A 158 -0.55 12.26 0.86
C HIS A 158 0.44 11.79 -0.21
N GLU A 159 1.75 11.83 0.07
CA GLU A 159 2.80 11.32 -0.80
C GLU A 159 2.67 9.81 -1.00
N LEU A 160 2.45 9.05 0.09
CA LEU A 160 2.21 7.62 0.02
C LEU A 160 0.98 7.29 -0.84
N MET A 161 -0.16 7.95 -0.61
CA MET A 161 -1.37 7.73 -1.39
C MET A 161 -1.14 8.04 -2.88
N ARG A 162 -0.42 9.13 -3.20
CA ARG A 162 -0.08 9.47 -4.59
C ARG A 162 0.72 8.36 -5.26
N GLY A 163 1.74 7.84 -4.57
CA GLY A 163 2.58 6.76 -5.05
C GLY A 163 1.80 5.45 -5.24
N LEU A 164 1.01 5.05 -4.24
CA LEU A 164 0.22 3.82 -4.29
C LEU A 164 -0.89 3.88 -5.35
N ARG A 165 -1.49 5.06 -5.58
CA ARG A 165 -2.42 5.27 -6.71
C ARG A 165 -1.74 5.03 -8.06
N ALA A 166 -0.54 5.56 -8.26
CA ALA A 166 0.20 5.36 -9.51
C ALA A 166 0.53 3.88 -9.72
N ILE A 167 1.07 3.21 -8.69
CA ILE A 167 1.40 1.78 -8.75
C ILE A 167 0.13 0.93 -8.97
N GLY A 168 -0.96 1.24 -8.26
CA GLY A 168 -2.22 0.50 -8.37
C GLY A 168 -2.81 0.56 -9.78
N ARG A 169 -2.83 1.75 -10.40
CA ARG A 169 -3.26 1.91 -11.80
C ARG A 169 -2.36 1.15 -12.77
N HIS A 170 -1.05 1.35 -12.67
CA HIS A 170 -0.08 0.66 -13.52
C HIS A 170 -0.23 -0.87 -13.42
N PHE A 171 -0.38 -1.40 -12.22
CA PHE A 171 -0.56 -2.82 -12.01
C PHE A 171 -1.86 -3.33 -12.63
N HIS A 172 -2.98 -2.65 -12.39
CA HIS A 172 -4.27 -3.02 -12.96
C HIS A 172 -4.26 -3.00 -14.50
N GLU A 173 -3.77 -1.93 -15.11
CA GLU A 173 -3.66 -1.79 -16.57
C GLU A 173 -2.74 -2.86 -17.19
N SER A 174 -1.64 -3.19 -16.51
CA SER A 174 -0.70 -4.23 -16.95
C SER A 174 -1.30 -5.64 -16.87
N LEU A 175 -2.27 -5.88 -15.98
CA LEU A 175 -3.00 -7.14 -15.89
C LEU A 175 -4.09 -7.25 -16.96
N ASP A 176 -4.80 -6.14 -17.24
CA ASP A 176 -5.84 -6.09 -18.28
C ASP A 176 -5.25 -6.35 -19.68
N THR A 177 -4.05 -5.83 -19.98
CA THR A 177 -3.37 -6.07 -21.27
C THR A 177 -2.86 -7.50 -21.46
N LYS A 178 -2.82 -8.30 -20.39
CA LYS A 178 -2.37 -9.71 -20.39
C LYS A 178 -3.51 -10.72 -20.26
N SER A 179 -4.75 -10.25 -20.11
CA SER A 179 -5.96 -11.08 -19.95
C SER A 179 -6.67 -11.30 -21.29
#